data_AF-A0A2V5JTD0-F1
#
_entry.id   AF-A0A2V5JTD0-F1
#
_cell.length_a   1.000
_cell.length_b   1.000
_cell.length_c   1.000
_cell.angle_alpha   90.00
_cell.angle_beta   90.00
_cell.angle_gamma   90.00
#
_symmetry.space_group_name_H-M   'P 1'
#
loop_
_entity.id
_entity.type
_entity.pdbx_description
1 polymer ?
#
loop_
_entity_poly.entity_id
_entity_poly.type
_entity_poly.pdbx_seq_one_letter_code
_entity_poly.pdbx_strand_id
1 'polypeptide(L)'
;LYEIPKSKVAGIESKLRSGDIIGIISHDRTGLYSTAHVGLALRTGDGVLHFMHASSPSNYGHVTVDAQLSKYLYRYHSDSGILVARPLR
;
A
#
# COMPACT_ATOMS: atom_id res chain seq x y z
N LEU A 1 4.00 -14.67 -6.10
CA LEU A 1 3.18 -13.66 -5.38
C LEU A 1 2.37 -12.94 -6.45
N TYR A 2 1.06 -12.77 -6.26
CA TYR A 2 0.18 -12.16 -7.27
C TYR A 2 -0.07 -10.69 -6.96
N GLU A 3 0.15 -9.82 -7.93
CA GLU A 3 -0.22 -8.40 -7.81
C GLU A 3 -1.73 -8.23 -7.85
N ILE A 4 -2.23 -7.35 -7.00
CA ILE A 4 -3.58 -6.82 -7.04
C ILE A 4 -3.49 -5.41 -7.66
N PRO A 5 -3.98 -5.20 -8.90
CA PRO A 5 -3.91 -3.90 -9.56
C PRO A 5 -4.60 -2.82 -8.74
N LYS A 6 -4.07 -1.59 -8.73
CA LYS A 6 -4.60 -0.48 -7.91
C LYS A 6 -6.08 -0.19 -8.15
N SER A 7 -6.56 -0.42 -9.38
CA SER A 7 -7.98 -0.30 -9.75
C SER A 7 -8.91 -1.29 -9.04
N LYS A 8 -8.37 -2.40 -8.53
CA LYS A 8 -9.12 -3.42 -7.79
C LYS A 8 -8.99 -3.28 -6.27
N VAL A 9 -8.03 -2.48 -5.78
CA VAL A 9 -7.72 -2.41 -4.35
C VAL A 9 -8.90 -1.89 -3.54
N ALA A 10 -9.58 -0.82 -3.99
CA ALA A 10 -10.76 -0.30 -3.30
C ALA A 10 -11.85 -1.37 -3.07
N GLY A 11 -12.05 -2.27 -4.03
CA GLY A 11 -13.05 -3.34 -3.94
C GLY A 11 -12.69 -4.50 -3.01
N ILE A 12 -11.44 -4.56 -2.52
CA ILE A 12 -10.97 -5.64 -1.64
C ILE A 12 -10.53 -5.17 -0.25
N GLU A 13 -10.58 -3.87 0.05
CA GLU A 13 -10.11 -3.34 1.34
C GLU A 13 -10.82 -3.98 2.56
N SER A 14 -12.05 -4.47 2.40
CA SER A 14 -12.77 -5.21 3.45
C SER A 14 -12.15 -6.59 3.76
N LYS A 15 -11.37 -7.16 2.85
CA LYS A 15 -10.68 -8.45 3.01
C LYS A 15 -9.29 -8.29 3.64
N LEU A 16 -8.76 -7.07 3.63
CA LEU A 16 -7.49 -6.71 4.25
C LEU A 16 -7.68 -6.44 5.75
N ARG A 17 -6.68 -6.81 6.54
CA ARG A 17 -6.70 -6.74 8.00
C ARG A 17 -5.56 -5.87 8.50
N SER A 18 -5.76 -5.25 9.66
CA SER A 18 -4.67 -4.57 10.36
C SER A 18 -3.52 -5.55 10.58
N GLY A 19 -2.30 -5.11 10.25
CA GLY A 19 -1.08 -5.92 10.32
C GLY A 19 -0.75 -6.70 9.04
N ASP A 20 -1.59 -6.66 7.99
CA ASP A 20 -1.17 -7.13 6.67
C ASP A 20 0.01 -6.28 6.17
N ILE A 21 1.05 -6.95 5.65
CA ILE A 21 2.19 -6.33 5.01
C ILE A 21 1.79 -6.00 3.58
N ILE A 22 1.93 -4.72 3.22
CA ILE A 22 1.57 -4.20 1.91
C ILE A 22 2.83 -3.77 1.19
N GLY A 23 3.16 -4.44 0.09
CA GLY A 23 4.18 -4.02 -0.85
C GLY A 23 3.54 -3.21 -1.98
N ILE A 24 3.94 -1.96 -2.14
CA ILE A 24 3.52 -1.12 -3.27
C ILE A 24 4.32 -1.53 -4.49
N ILE A 25 3.63 -1.93 -5.55
CA ILE A 25 4.26 -2.25 -6.84
C ILE A 25 4.21 -1.02 -7.70
N SER A 26 5.35 -0.70 -8.30
CA SER A 26 5.49 0.37 -9.29
C SER A 26 6.22 -0.17 -10.51
N HIS A 27 6.01 0.49 -11.64
CA HIS A 27 6.74 0.20 -12.87
C HIS A 27 7.74 1.31 -13.18
N ASP A 28 8.89 0.93 -13.76
CA ASP A 28 9.83 1.88 -14.33
C ASP A 28 9.46 2.25 -15.79
N ARG A 29 10.25 3.13 -16.40
CA ARG A 29 10.04 3.57 -17.80
C ARG A 29 10.27 2.45 -18.83
N THR A 30 10.92 1.37 -18.43
CA THR A 30 11.17 0.20 -19.29
C THR A 30 10.04 -0.84 -19.18
N GLY A 31 9.06 -0.61 -18.29
CA GLY A 31 7.94 -1.50 -18.05
C GLY A 31 8.25 -2.63 -17.08
N LEU A 32 9.36 -2.55 -16.33
CA LEU A 32 9.68 -3.52 -15.29
C LEU A 32 8.95 -3.18 -13.99
N TYR A 33 8.30 -4.18 -13.41
CA TYR A 33 7.52 -4.05 -12.18
C TYR A 33 8.36 -4.53 -11.00
N SER A 34 8.40 -3.74 -9.93
CA SER A 34 9.07 -4.11 -8.67
C SER A 34 8.38 -3.49 -7.46
N THR A 35 8.70 -4.02 -6.28
CA THR A 35 8.24 -3.43 -5.02
C THR A 35 9.04 -2.16 -4.74
N ALA A 36 8.41 -1.00 -4.91
CA ALA A 36 9.07 0.29 -4.71
C ALA A 36 8.97 0.80 -3.26
N HIS A 37 7.96 0.33 -2.52
CA HIS A 37 7.73 0.76 -1.14
C HIS A 37 7.00 -0.30 -0.33
N VAL A 38 7.09 -0.22 1.00
CA VAL A 38 6.46 -1.16 1.91
C VAL A 38 5.87 -0.47 3.13
N GLY A 39 4.78 -1.02 3.64
CA GLY A 39 4.16 -0.60 4.89
C GLY A 39 3.18 -1.64 5.41
N LEU A 40 2.37 -1.23 6.37
CA LEU A 40 1.35 -2.05 6.99
C LEU A 40 -0.03 -1.49 6.69
N ALA A 41 -0.99 -2.38 6.46
CA ALA A 41 -2.39 -2.01 6.50
C ALA A 41 -2.79 -1.78 7.97
N LEU A 42 -3.44 -0.65 8.24
CA LEU A 42 -3.93 -0.32 9.57
C LEU A 42 -5.37 0.20 9.48
N ARG A 43 -6.30 -0.54 10.06
CA ARG A 43 -7.67 -0.06 10.22
C ARG A 43 -7.77 0.77 11.50
N THR A 44 -8.09 2.05 11.36
CA THR A 44 -8.23 3.01 12.46
C THR A 44 -9.65 3.00 13.03
N GLY A 45 -9.89 3.78 14.09
CA GLY A 45 -11.18 3.83 14.80
C GLY A 45 -12.35 4.34 13.94
N ASP A 46 -12.06 4.99 12.81
CA ASP A 46 -13.03 5.42 11.79
C ASP A 46 -13.43 4.29 10.82
N GLY A 47 -12.84 3.10 10.95
CA GLY A 47 -13.11 1.93 10.11
C GLY A 47 -12.40 1.93 8.76
N VAL A 48 -11.69 3.02 8.41
CA VAL A 48 -10.95 3.16 7.15
C VAL A 48 -9.65 2.35 7.22
N LEU A 49 -9.26 1.72 6.10
CA LEU A 49 -8.00 1.00 6.00
C LEU A 49 -6.90 1.94 5.49
N HIS A 50 -6.08 2.43 6.40
CA HIS A 50 -4.97 3.33 6.11
C HIS A 50 -3.69 2.57 5.78
N PHE A 51 -2.79 3.23 5.05
CA PHE A 51 -1.44 2.75 4.82
C PHE A 51 -0.48 3.37 5.84
N MET A 52 0.01 2.56 6.78
CA MET A 52 1.00 2.97 7.77
C MET A 52 2.39 2.64 7.27
N HIS A 53 3.26 3.65 7.11
CA HIS A 53 4.57 3.46 6.50
C HIS A 53 5.62 4.45 7.01
N ALA A 54 6.89 4.11 6.83
CA ALA A 54 7.99 5.04 7.05
C ALA A 54 8.09 5.97 5.84
N SER A 55 7.63 7.21 5.99
CA SER A 55 7.70 8.20 4.93
C SER A 55 9.15 8.62 4.67
N SER A 56 9.50 8.79 3.39
CA SER A 56 10.76 9.44 2.97
C SER A 56 11.03 10.73 3.76
N PRO A 57 12.31 11.05 4.06
CA PRO A 57 12.72 12.34 4.62
C PRO A 57 12.24 13.56 3.84
N SER A 58 12.07 13.43 2.51
CA SER A 58 11.58 14.50 1.65
C SER A 58 10.07 14.78 1.80
N ASN A 59 9.34 13.90 2.47
CA ASN A 59 7.91 14.02 2.73
C ASN A 59 7.73 14.32 4.23
N TYR A 60 7.32 13.34 5.05
CA TYR A 60 7.16 13.52 6.50
C TYR A 60 8.42 13.17 7.31
N GLY A 61 9.29 12.29 6.80
CA GLY A 61 10.52 11.86 7.51
C GLY A 61 10.31 11.03 8.78
N HIS A 62 9.10 10.51 9.01
CA HIS A 62 8.79 9.63 10.14
C HIS A 62 7.67 8.65 9.78
N VAL A 63 7.41 7.68 10.67
CA VAL A 63 6.32 6.72 10.52
C VAL A 63 4.99 7.46 10.58
N THR A 64 4.17 7.29 9.55
CA THR A 64 2.90 8.01 9.37
C THR A 64 1.78 7.02 9.09
N VAL A 65 0.60 7.27 9.68
CA VAL A 65 -0.66 6.65 9.25
C VAL A 65 -1.24 7.55 8.16
N ASP A 66 -0.98 7.18 6.91
CA ASP A 66 -1.27 8.01 5.75
C ASP A 66 -2.71 7.78 5.25
N ALA A 67 -3.08 8.26 4.06
CA ALA A 67 -4.42 8.09 3.51
C ALA A 67 -4.89 6.62 3.43
N GLN A 68 -6.20 6.45 3.19
CA GLN A 68 -6.79 5.18 2.77
C GLN A 68 -5.92 4.52 1.69
N LEU A 69 -5.63 3.22 1.84
CA LEU A 69 -4.66 2.51 0.99
C LEU A 69 -4.95 2.67 -0.50
N SER A 70 -6.21 2.49 -0.92
CA SER A 70 -6.60 2.72 -2.31
C SER A 70 -6.33 4.14 -2.78
N LYS A 71 -6.57 5.18 -1.96
CA LYS A 71 -6.27 6.58 -2.31
C LYS A 71 -4.77 6.85 -2.42
N TYR A 72 -3.97 6.24 -1.54
CA TYR A 72 -2.51 6.37 -1.58
C TYR A 72 -1.93 5.93 -2.94
N LEU A 73 -2.38 4.80 -3.49
CA LEU A 73 -1.91 4.23 -4.77
C LEU A 73 -2.16 5.12 -6.00
N TYR A 74 -3.01 6.14 -5.88
CA TYR A 74 -3.28 7.09 -6.97
C TYR A 74 -2.46 8.38 -6.85
N ARG A 75 -1.59 8.53 -5.84
CA ARG A 75 -0.68 9.68 -5.73
C ARG A 75 0.39 9.68 -6.81
N TYR A 76 0.87 8.50 -7.19
CA TYR A 76 1.89 8.34 -8.22
C TYR A 76 1.36 7.51 -9.38
N HIS A 77 1.59 8.00 -10.61
CA HIS A 77 1.17 7.31 -11.82
C HIS A 77 1.90 5.97 -12.01
N SER A 78 3.16 5.91 -11.55
CA SER A 78 4.02 4.72 -11.62
C SER A 78 3.53 3.57 -10.75
N ASP A 79 2.75 3.83 -9.70
CA ASP A 79 2.22 2.77 -8.85
C ASP A 79 1.19 1.96 -9.63
N SER A 80 1.36 0.65 -9.69
CA SER A 80 0.50 -0.26 -10.45
C SER A 80 -0.46 -1.03 -9.56
N GLY A 81 -0.10 -1.30 -8.31
CA GLY A 81 -0.89 -2.16 -7.43
C GLY A 81 -0.19 -2.50 -6.13
N ILE A 82 -0.65 -3.59 -5.51
CA ILE A 82 -0.11 -4.10 -4.25
C ILE A 82 0.17 -5.59 -4.28
N LEU A 83 1.16 -6.00 -3.50
CA LEU A 83 1.30 -7.35 -2.97
C LEU A 83 0.88 -7.33 -1.50
N VAL A 84 0.22 -8.41 -1.07
CA VAL A 84 -0.25 -8.56 0.31
C VAL A 84 0.35 -9.82 0.90
N ALA A 85 0.99 -9.68 2.05
CA ALA A 85 1.43 -10.80 2.87
C ALA A 85 0.83 -10.67 4.27
N ARG A 86 0.46 -11.80 4.87
CA ARG A 86 -0.05 -11.84 6.24
C ARG A 86 0.92 -12.67 7.08
N PRO A 87 1.49 -12.10 8.16
CA PRO A 87 2.29 -12.88 9.10
C PRO A 87 1.51 -14.09 9.60
N LEU A 88 2.14 -15.26 9.54
CA LEU A 88 1.64 -16.48 10.15
C LEU A 88 2.19 -16.56 11.57
N ARG A 89 1.42 -17.18 12.46
CA ARG A 89 1.91 -17.57 13.78
C ARG A 89 2.72 -18.86 13.68
#